data_AF-I0I3M2-F1
#
_entry.id   AF-I0I3M2-F1
#
_cell.length_a   1.000
_cell.length_b   1.000
_cell.length_c   1.000
_cell.angle_alpha   90.00
_cell.angle_beta   90.00
_cell.angle_gamma   90.00
#
_symmetry.space_group_name_H-M   'P 1'
#
loop_
_entity.id
_entity.type
_entity.pdbx_description
1 polymer ?
#
loop_
_entity_poly.entity_id
_entity_poly.type
_entity_poly.pdbx_seq_one_letter_code
_entity_poly.pdbx_strand_id
1 'polypeptide(L)' 'MEQWPQTIPVFMRRRMACIGCVMAQFETVAEVAAIYKLDLPDFLTELHQNILSEESECSQDRKVE' A
#
# COMPACT_ATOMS: atom_id res chain seq x y z
N MET A 1 0.06 -3.02 -6.14
CA MET A 1 -0.14 -1.56 -6.25
C MET A 1 -1.00 -1.14 -7.43
N GLU A 2 -1.14 -1.98 -8.47
CA GLU A 2 -2.00 -1.69 -9.62
C GLU A 2 -3.50 -1.69 -9.28
N GLN A 3 -3.91 -2.54 -8.33
CA GLN A 3 -5.33 -2.66 -7.95
C GLN A 3 -5.81 -1.57 -7.00
N TRP A 4 -4.94 -1.07 -6.11
CA TRP A 4 -5.27 -0.04 -5.12
C TRP A 4 -4.16 1.01 -4.98
N PRO A 5 -3.94 1.85 -5.99
CA PRO A 5 -2.91 2.90 -5.96
C PRO A 5 -3.09 3.89 -4.80
N GLN A 6 -4.32 4.12 -4.34
CA GLN A 6 -4.64 4.94 -3.16
C GLN A 6 -4.03 4.42 -1.85
N THR A 7 -3.59 3.17 -1.83
CA THR A 7 -2.89 2.63 -0.65
C THR A 7 -1.41 3.04 -0.61
N ILE A 8 -0.79 3.44 -1.74
CA ILE A 8 0.63 3.82 -1.83
C ILE A 8 1.06 4.85 -0.76
N PRO A 9 0.31 5.93 -0.50
CA PRO A 9 0.68 6.91 0.53
C PRO A 9 0.80 6.32 1.94
N VAL A 10 0.00 5.29 2.27
CA VAL A 10 0.03 4.61 3.57
C VAL A 10 1.41 3.98 3.80
N PHE A 11 1.93 3.27 2.80
CA PHE A 11 3.24 2.63 2.88
C PHE A 11 4.39 3.64 2.82
N MET A 12 4.23 4.72 2.04
CA MET A 12 5.23 5.81 1.95
C MET A 12 5.41 6.54 3.29
N ARG A 13 4.31 6.84 3.99
CA ARG A 13 4.35 7.45 5.35
C ARG A 13 5.10 6.59 6.35
N ARG A 14 4.97 5.27 6.22
CA ARG A 14 5.65 4.27 7.06
C ARG A 14 7.09 3.97 6.60
N ARG A 15 7.60 4.71 5.61
CA ARG A 15 8.96 4.60 5.03
C ARG A 15 9.33 3.18 4.60
N MET A 16 8.36 2.43 4.08
CA MET A 16 8.64 1.09 3.57
C MET A 16 9.46 1.16 2.28
N ALA A 17 10.63 0.53 2.28
CA ALA A 17 11.54 0.53 1.14
C ALA A 17 11.05 -0.37 -0.01
N CYS A 18 10.16 -1.32 0.28
CA CYS A 18 9.79 -2.40 -0.63
C CYS A 18 8.66 -2.05 -1.61
N ILE A 19 8.10 -0.83 -1.56
CA ILE A 19 6.79 -0.52 -2.16
C ILE A 19 6.72 -0.59 -3.70
N GLY A 20 7.88 -0.62 -4.36
CA GLY A 20 8.03 -0.85 -5.80
C GLY A 20 9.02 -1.97 -6.12
N CYS A 21 9.39 -2.81 -5.15
CA CYS A 21 10.30 -3.93 -5.36
C CYS A 21 9.54 -5.12 -5.96
N VAL A 22 10.10 -5.77 -6.99
CA VAL A 22 9.54 -6.99 -7.58
C VAL A 22 9.42 -8.14 -6.56
N MET A 23 10.23 -8.13 -5.50
CA MET A 23 10.15 -9.15 -4.45
C MET A 23 8.95 -8.94 -3.51
N ALA A 24 8.44 -7.72 -3.38
CA ALA A 24 7.36 -7.40 -2.46
C ALA A 24 6.04 -8.11 -2.81
N GLN A 25 5.86 -8.57 -4.05
CA GLN A 25 4.70 -9.35 -4.47
C GLN A 25 4.66 -10.76 -3.86
N PHE A 26 5.79 -11.25 -3.35
CA PHE A 26 5.90 -12.57 -2.71
C PHE A 26 5.77 -12.50 -1.20
N GLU A 27 5.85 -11.31 -0.60
CA GLU A 27 5.66 -11.14 0.84
C GLU A 27 4.19 -10.90 1.17
N THR A 28 3.77 -11.38 2.34
CA THR A 28 2.43 -11.09 2.85
C THR A 28 2.43 -9.77 3.62
N VAL A 29 1.28 -9.09 3.64
CA VAL A 29 1.09 -7.86 4.44
C VAL A 29 1.41 -8.10 5.93
N ALA A 30 1.11 -9.29 6.44
CA ALA A 30 1.42 -9.67 7.82
C ALA A 30 2.92 -9.81 8.08
N GLU A 31 3.66 -10.42 7.15
CA GLU A 31 5.12 -10.58 7.24
C GLU A 31 5.83 -9.23 7.18
N VAL A 32 5.42 -8.36 6.26
CA VAL A 32 5.90 -6.98 6.18
C VAL A 32 5.60 -6.22 7.47
N ALA A 33 4.39 -6.34 8.01
CA ALA A 33 4.04 -5.71 9.29
C ALA A 33 4.96 -6.20 10.43
N ALA A 34 5.28 -7.49 10.48
CA ALA A 34 6.22 -8.04 11.46
C ALA A 34 7.66 -7.50 11.27
N ILE A 35 8.17 -7.45 10.04
CA ILE A 35 9.51 -6.94 9.71
C ILE A 35 9.65 -5.47 10.12
N TYR A 36 8.65 -4.65 9.79
CA TYR A 36 8.63 -3.21 10.09
C TYR A 36 8.10 -2.89 11.50
N LYS A 37 7.80 -3.91 12.32
CA LYS A 37 7.26 -3.79 13.69
C LYS A 37 6.01 -2.91 13.76
N LEU A 38 5.10 -3.12 12.83
CA LEU A 38 3.82 -2.45 12.76
C LEU A 38 2.76 -3.26 13.49
N ASP A 39 1.79 -2.56 14.09
CA ASP A 39 0.55 -3.19 14.50
C ASP A 39 -0.27 -3.55 13.26
N LEU A 40 -0.47 -4.85 13.05
CA LEU A 40 -1.16 -5.38 11.88
C LEU A 40 -2.65 -4.96 11.82
N PRO A 41 -3.44 -5.05 12.91
CA PRO A 41 -4.81 -4.55 12.94
C PRO A 41 -4.94 -3.07 12.54
N ASP A 42 -4.11 -2.19 13.12
CA ASP A 42 -4.13 -0.76 12.82
C ASP A 42 -3.73 -0.50 11.36
N PHE A 43 -2.73 -1.22 10.87
CA PHE A 43 -2.26 -1.09 9.50
C PHE A 43 -3.33 -1.50 8.47
N LEU A 44 -4.01 -2.63 8.70
CA LEU A 44 -5.11 -3.07 7.84
C LEU A 44 -6.28 -2.10 7.88
N THR A 45 -6.57 -1.52 9.05
CA THR A 45 -7.62 -0.50 9.20
C THR A 45 -7.30 0.74 8.38
N GLU A 46 -6.07 1.24 8.45
CA GLU A 46 -5.63 2.40 7.65
C GLU A 46 -5.73 2.11 6.15
N LEU A 47 -5.30 0.94 5.69
CA LEU A 47 -5.42 0.52 4.29
C LEU A 47 -6.88 0.48 3.84
N HIS A 48 -7.76 -0.13 4.64
CA HIS A 48 -9.17 -0.25 4.32
C HIS A 48 -9.86 1.12 4.28
N GLN A 49 -9.53 2.02 5.22
CA GLN A 49 -10.04 3.39 5.21
C GLN A 49 -9.67 4.12 3.93
N ASN A 50 -8.42 4.00 3.46
CA ASN A 50 -7.97 4.64 2.21
C ASN A 50 -8.68 4.06 0.97
N ILE A 51 -8.97 2.76 0.97
CA ILE A 51 -9.74 2.12 -0.12
C ILE A 51 -11.18 2.66 -0.14
N LEU A 52 -11.84 2.76 1.02
CA LEU A 52 -13.23 3.23 1.13
C LEU A 52 -13.37 4.74 0.91
N SER A 53 -12.34 5.53 1.22
CA SER A 53 -12.39 6.99 1.02
C SER A 53 -12.23 7.39 -0.45
N GLU A 54 -11.66 6.53 -1.31
CA GLU A 54 -11.28 6.88 -2.69
C GLU A 54 -11.82 5.91 -3.76
N GLU A 55 -13.05 5.42 -3.64
CA GLU A 55 -13.76 4.91 -4.83
C GLU A 55 -13.98 5.99 -5.92
N SER A 56 -13.61 7.25 -5.64
CA SER A 56 -13.88 8.41 -6.52
C SER A 56 -12.70 8.84 -7.41
N GLU A 57 -11.44 8.48 -7.13
CA GLU A 57 -10.28 9.12 -7.79
C GLU A 57 -9.08 8.18 -8.02
N CYS A 58 -9.18 7.18 -8.91
CA CYS A 58 -7.98 6.68 -9.59
C CYS A 58 -8.23 6.13 -11.00
N SER A 59 -8.62 7.05 -11.87
CA SER A 59 -8.30 6.99 -13.31
C SER A 59 -7.50 8.24 -13.64
N GLN A 60 -6.23 8.32 -13.24
CA GLN A 60 -5.30 9.25 -13.89
C GLN A 60 -3.82 8.96 -13.58
N ASP A 61 -3.04 9.03 -14.66
CA ASP A 61 -1.59 9.19 -14.73
C ASP A 61 -0.67 7.96 -14.60
N ARG A 62 -0.60 7.18 -15.69
CA ARG A 62 0.56 7.30 -16.60
C ARG A 62 0.35 6.68 -17.99
N LYS A 63 0.18 7.56 -18.97
CA LYS A 63 0.73 7.40 -20.32
C LYS A 63 2.25 7.56 -20.21
N VAL A 64 3.02 6.53 -20.55
CA VAL A 64 4.44 6.67 -20.86
C VAL A 64 4.59 6.26 -22.32
N GLU A 65 4.98 7.23 -23.13
CA GLU A 65 5.31 7.10 -24.55
C GLU A 65 6.59 6.27 -24.76
#